data_AF-A0A1Y4SNZ0-F1
#
_entry.id   AF-A0A1Y4SNZ0-F1
#
_cell.length_a   1.000
_cell.length_b   1.000
_cell.length_c   1.000
_cell.angle_alpha   90.00
_cell.angle_beta   90.00
_cell.angle_gamma   90.00
#
_symmetry.space_group_name_H-M   'P 1'
#
loop_
_entity.id
_entity.type
_entity.pdbx_description
1 polymer ?
#
loop_
_entity_poly.entity_id
_entity_poly.type
_entity_poly.pdbx_seq_one_letter_code
_entity_poly.pdbx_strand_id
1 'polypeptide(L)' 'MSKKNLITAVLLVGTFIVLLVATFFLPEKIPFHFDANGDAGWYASKYFILLLTPVPYLIYHQFTHKKK' A
#
# COMPACT_ATOMS: atom_id res chain seq x y z
N MET A 1 -17.10 19.06 -2.89
CA MET A 1 -15.72 18.62 -2.55
C MET A 1 -14.76 19.15 -3.62
N SER A 2 -13.61 19.73 -3.26
CA SER A 2 -12.61 20.17 -4.25
C SER A 2 -12.09 18.98 -5.07
N LYS A 3 -11.72 19.18 -6.34
CA LYS A 3 -11.12 18.14 -7.19
C LYS A 3 -9.90 17.50 -6.53
N LYS A 4 -9.07 18.28 -5.83
CA LYS A 4 -7.91 17.77 -5.09
C LYS A 4 -8.34 16.83 -3.95
N ASN A 5 -9.34 17.22 -3.17
CA ASN A 5 -9.87 16.41 -2.07
C ASN A 5 -10.53 15.11 -2.59
N LEU A 6 -11.19 15.17 -3.75
CA LEU A 6 -11.73 13.99 -4.41
C LEU A 6 -10.62 13.02 -4.85
N ILE A 7 -9.56 13.53 -5.49
CA ILE A 7 -8.42 12.69 -5.90
C ILE A 7 -7.75 12.05 -4.68
N THR A 8 -7.51 12.81 -3.62
CA THR A 8 -6.96 12.27 -2.35
C THR A 8 -7.86 11.16 -1.80
N ALA A 9 -9.17 11.38 -1.75
CA ALA A 9 -10.12 10.38 -1.25
C ALA A 9 -10.11 9.11 -2.12
N VAL A 10 -10.12 9.25 -3.44
CA VAL A 10 -10.06 8.12 -4.39
C VAL A 10 -8.76 7.35 -4.23
N LEU A 11 -7.61 8.03 -4.10
CA LEU A 11 -6.33 7.37 -3.93
C LEU A 11 -6.26 6.60 -2.59
N LEU A 12 -6.69 7.20 -1.48
CA LEU A 12 -6.62 6.53 -0.19
C LEU A 12 -7.66 5.40 -0.08
N VAL A 13 -8.94 5.69 -0.31
CA VAL A 13 -10.02 4.71 -0.17
C VAL A 13 -9.92 3.62 -1.23
N GLY A 14 -9.65 4.00 -2.49
CA GLY A 14 -9.47 3.04 -3.58
C GLY A 14 -8.31 2.08 -3.32
N THR A 15 -7.16 2.59 -2.89
CA THR A 15 -5.99 1.74 -2.55
C THR A 15 -6.30 0.83 -1.36
N PHE A 16 -6.93 1.36 -0.31
CA PHE A 16 -7.32 0.55 0.84
C PHE A 16 -8.25 -0.61 0.44
N ILE A 17 -9.28 -0.34 -0.36
CA ILE A 17 -10.22 -1.38 -0.84
C ILE A 17 -9.48 -2.43 -1.66
N VAL A 18 -8.62 -2.02 -2.61
CA VAL A 18 -7.85 -2.96 -3.44
C VAL A 18 -6.95 -3.85 -2.57
N LEU A 19 -6.22 -3.26 -1.62
CA LEU A 19 -5.35 -4.02 -0.71
C LEU A 19 -6.16 -4.94 0.22
N LEU A 20 -7.30 -4.49 0.73
CA LEU A 20 -8.19 -5.31 1.55
C LEU A 20 -8.72 -6.50 0.76
N VAL A 21 -9.16 -6.30 -0.48
CA VAL A 21 -9.60 -7.38 -1.37
C VAL A 21 -8.44 -8.35 -1.64
N ALA A 22 -7.21 -7.86 -1.82
CA ALA A 22 -6.04 -8.71 -2.01
C ALA A 22 -5.79 -9.67 -0.81
N THR A 23 -6.15 -9.27 0.43
CA THR A 23 -5.98 -10.14 1.61
C THR A 23 -6.81 -11.44 1.57
N PHE A 24 -7.87 -11.50 0.76
CA PHE A 24 -8.64 -12.74 0.58
C PHE A 24 -7.90 -13.79 -0.27
N PHE A 25 -6.89 -13.38 -1.03
CA PHE A 25 -6.11 -14.25 -1.92
C PHE A 25 -4.71 -14.55 -1.38
N LEU A 26 -4.34 -13.96 -0.23
CA LEU A 26 -3.02 -14.12 0.37
C LEU A 26 -3.03 -15.16 1.51
N PRO A 27 -1.92 -15.89 1.72
CA PRO A 27 -1.77 -16.74 2.89
C PRO A 27 -1.78 -15.91 4.17
N GLU A 28 -2.18 -16.50 5.31
CA GLU A 28 -2.25 -15.80 6.61
C GLU A 28 -0.95 -15.08 7.00
N LYS A 29 0.18 -15.66 6.59
CA LYS A 29 1.52 -15.14 6.83
C LYS A 29 2.31 -15.07 5.53
N ILE A 30 3.01 -13.95 5.31
CA ILE A 30 3.79 -13.67 4.10
C ILE A 30 5.24 -13.41 4.51
N PRO A 31 6.25 -13.98 3.82
CA PRO A 31 7.65 -13.62 4.03
C PRO A 31 7.85 -12.12 3.89
N PHE A 32 8.39 -11.48 4.93
CA PHE A 32 8.65 -10.04 4.96
C PHE A 32 10.12 -9.71 4.80
N HIS A 33 10.98 -10.61 5.29
CA HIS A 33 12.43 -10.49 5.20
C HIS A 33 13.00 -11.82 4.70
N PHE A 34 13.92 -11.73 3.75
CA PHE A 34 14.70 -12.84 3.24
C PHE A 34 16.16 -12.66 3.66
N ASP A 35 16.79 -13.73 4.10
CA ASP A 35 18.20 -13.71 4.49
C ASP A 35 19.13 -13.72 3.27
N ALA A 36 20.44 -13.79 3.52
CA ALA A 36 21.45 -13.80 2.46
C ALA A 36 21.39 -15.04 1.55
N ASN A 37 20.76 -16.13 1.99
CA ASN A 37 20.55 -17.34 1.20
C ASN A 37 19.23 -17.30 0.42
N GLY A 38 18.40 -16.27 0.64
CA GLY A 38 17.07 -16.15 0.05
C GLY A 38 15.98 -16.89 0.84
N ASP A 39 16.29 -17.38 2.03
CA ASP A 39 15.32 -18.05 2.91
C ASP A 39 14.52 -17.01 3.69
N ALA A 40 13.24 -17.28 3.92
CA ALA A 40 12.36 -16.39 4.65
C ALA A 40 12.73 -16.35 6.15
N GLY A 41 13.43 -15.30 6.57
CA GLY A 41 13.85 -15.10 7.96
C GLY A 41 12.74 -14.58 8.88
N TRP A 42 11.77 -13.83 8.35
CA TRP A 42 10.62 -13.33 9.10
C TRP A 42 9.34 -13.40 8.27
N TYR A 43 8.21 -13.77 8.89
CA TYR A 43 6.86 -13.67 8.33
C TYR A 43 5.96 -12.58 8.97
N ALA A 44 5.33 -11.75 8.15
CA ALA A 44 4.33 -10.76 8.58
C ALA A 44 2.90 -11.28 8.35
N SER A 45 1.93 -10.76 9.11
CA SER A 45 0.51 -11.00 8.84
C SER A 45 0.12 -10.44 7.49
N LYS A 46 -0.74 -11.12 6.71
CA LYS A 46 -1.27 -10.60 5.43
C LYS A 46 -1.85 -9.19 5.51
N TYR A 47 -2.34 -8.77 6.68
CA TYR A 47 -2.89 -7.43 6.89
C TYR A 47 -1.83 -6.32 6.89
N PHE A 48 -0.53 -6.64 6.97
CA PHE A 48 0.53 -5.64 6.92
C PHE A 48 0.48 -4.82 5.62
N ILE A 49 0.03 -5.42 4.51
CA ILE A 49 -0.03 -4.75 3.21
C ILE A 49 -0.94 -3.52 3.24
N LEU A 50 -1.93 -3.48 4.14
CA LEU A 50 -2.84 -2.33 4.29
C LEU A 50 -2.09 -1.04 4.68
N LEU A 51 -0.90 -1.17 5.28
CA LEU A 51 -0.02 -0.03 5.58
C LEU A 51 0.53 0.66 4.32
N LEU A 52 0.40 0.03 3.14
CA LEU A 52 0.78 0.61 1.84
C LEU A 52 -0.30 1.54 1.26
N THR A 53 -1.46 1.67 1.91
CA THR A 53 -2.55 2.58 1.51
C THR A 53 -2.10 4.01 1.15
N PRO A 54 -1.22 4.69 1.91
CA PRO A 54 -0.81 6.06 1.57
C PRO A 54 0.14 6.14 0.38
N VAL A 55 0.75 5.04 -0.08
CA VAL A 55 1.82 5.06 -1.10
C VAL A 55 1.38 5.76 -2.40
N PRO A 56 0.23 5.44 -3.02
CA PRO A 56 -0.19 6.12 -4.25
C PRO A 56 -0.47 7.60 -4.06
N TYR A 57 -1.00 7.99 -2.89
CA TYR A 57 -1.20 9.40 -2.55
C TYR A 57 0.15 10.12 -2.36
N LEU A 58 1.12 9.52 -1.67
CA LEU A 58 2.44 10.10 -1.47
C LEU A 58 3.16 10.32 -2.81
N ILE A 59 3.08 9.34 -3.72
CA ILE A 59 3.60 9.46 -5.10
C ILE A 59 2.89 10.60 -5.83
N TYR A 60 1.55 10.61 -5.86
CA TYR A 60 0.77 11.68 -6.48
C TYR A 60 1.17 13.06 -5.93
N HIS A 61 1.25 13.18 -4.61
CA HIS A 61 1.62 14.42 -3.92
C HIS A 61 3.03 14.88 -4.32
N GLN A 62 4.01 13.97 -4.30
CA GLN A 62 5.39 14.27 -4.67
C GLN A 62 5.51 14.78 -6.12
N PHE A 63 4.81 14.16 -7.08
CA PHE A 63 4.92 14.54 -8.50
C PHE A 63 4.03 15.72 -8.90
N THR A 64 2.96 16.01 -8.14
CA THR A 64 2.11 17.18 -8.40
C THR A 64 2.57 18.45 -7.69
N HIS A 65 3.27 18.34 -6.56
CA HIS A 65 3.81 19.51 -5.85
C HIS A 65 5.23 19.90 -6.26
N LYS A 66 5.98 19.05 -6.97
CA LYS A 66 7.27 19.41 -7.58
C LYS A 66 7.17 20.33 -8.81
N LYS A 67 5.96 20.68 -9.27
CA LYS A 67 5.73 21.68 -10.34
C LYS A 67 5.63 23.12 -9.81
N LYS A 68 6.36 23.47 -8.75
CA LYS A 68 6.45 24.85 -8.27
C LYS A 68 7.90 25.29 -8.17
#